data_AF-A0A7J7YBA7-F1
#
_entry.id   AF-A0A7J7YBA7-F1
#
_cell.length_a   1.000
_cell.length_b   1.000
_cell.length_c   1.000
_cell.angle_alpha   90.00
_cell.angle_beta   90.00
_cell.angle_gamma   90.00
#
_symmetry.space_group_name_H-M   'P 1'
#
loop_
_entity.id
_entity.type
_entity.pdbx_description
1 polymer ?
#
loop_
_entity_poly.entity_id
_entity_poly.type
_entity_poly.pdbx_seq_one_letter_code
_entity_poly.pdbx_strand_id
1 'polypeptide(L)'
;MASASGAMAKHEQILVLDPPTDLKFKGPFTDVVTTNLKLRNPSDRKVCFKVKTTAPRRYCVRPNSGIIDPGLTVTVSVMLQPFDYDPNEKSKHKFMVQTIFAPPNISDMEAVWKEAKPDELMDSKLRCVFEMPNENDKLNDMEPSKAVPLNASKQDGPMPKPHSVSLNDTETRKLMEECKRLQGEVMKLSEENRYLRCLHIFFLSRMKA
;
A
#
# COMPACT_ATOMS: atom_id res chain seq x y z
N MET A 1 35.02 -22.54 -3.43
CA MET A 1 34.39 -21.77 -4.53
C MET A 1 33.36 -22.67 -5.17
N ALA A 2 32.07 -22.38 -5.04
CA ALA A 2 31.00 -23.19 -5.64
C ALA A 2 30.08 -22.29 -6.46
N SER A 3 29.94 -22.71 -7.71
CA SER A 3 29.41 -22.04 -8.89
C SER A 3 28.03 -21.39 -8.76
N ALA A 4 27.92 -20.17 -9.28
CA ALA A 4 26.67 -19.49 -9.55
C ALA A 4 25.86 -20.28 -10.59
N SER A 5 24.63 -20.64 -10.25
CA SER A 5 23.66 -21.24 -11.17
C SER A 5 23.17 -20.14 -12.12
N GLY A 6 23.70 -20.13 -13.34
CA GLY A 6 23.27 -19.26 -14.42
C GLY A 6 21.86 -19.65 -14.87
N ALA A 7 20.85 -18.95 -14.34
CA ALA A 7 19.53 -18.94 -14.94
C ALA A 7 19.66 -18.32 -16.34
N MET A 8 19.12 -19.00 -17.36
CA MET A 8 19.02 -18.44 -18.72
C MET A 8 18.45 -17.03 -18.62
N ALA A 9 19.22 -16.04 -19.07
CA ALA A 9 18.83 -14.64 -18.99
C ALA A 9 17.65 -14.42 -19.94
N LYS A 10 16.44 -14.46 -19.40
CA LYS A 10 15.29 -13.79 -20.00
C LYS A 10 15.71 -12.35 -20.29
N HIS A 11 15.20 -11.79 -21.39
CA HIS A 11 15.43 -10.39 -21.76
C HIS A 11 15.37 -9.48 -20.52
N GLU A 12 16.42 -8.68 -20.32
CA GLU A 12 16.56 -7.77 -19.19
C GLU A 12 15.41 -6.75 -19.24
N GLN A 13 14.60 -6.70 -18.18
CA GLN A 13 13.41 -5.85 -18.09
C GLN A 13 13.68 -4.43 -18.61
N ILE A 14 12.92 -4.00 -19.63
CA ILE A 14 13.12 -2.68 -20.23
C ILE A 14 12.62 -1.53 -19.35
N LEU A 15 11.54 -1.78 -18.59
CA LEU A 15 11.01 -0.78 -17.67
C LEU A 15 11.92 -0.64 -16.46
N VAL A 16 12.18 0.60 -16.08
CA VAL A 16 12.84 0.93 -14.81
C VAL A 16 11.77 1.02 -13.74
N LEU A 17 11.89 0.17 -12.72
CA LEU A 17 10.98 0.10 -11.59
C LEU A 17 11.55 0.89 -10.42
N ASP A 18 10.73 1.75 -9.82
CA ASP A 18 11.06 2.48 -8.60
C ASP A 18 9.91 2.31 -7.58
N PRO A 19 10.10 1.53 -6.50
CA PRO A 19 11.33 0.81 -6.14
C PRO A 19 11.59 -0.44 -7.02
N PRO A 20 12.86 -0.87 -7.22
CA PRO A 20 13.20 -1.95 -8.15
C PRO A 20 12.98 -3.36 -7.60
N THR A 21 13.17 -3.57 -6.30
CA THR A 21 13.20 -4.93 -5.70
C THR A 21 12.12 -5.15 -4.65
N ASP A 22 11.79 -4.14 -3.86
CA ASP A 22 10.99 -4.30 -2.64
C ASP A 22 9.93 -3.20 -2.53
N LEU A 23 8.67 -3.62 -2.44
CA LEU A 23 7.55 -2.74 -2.13
C LEU A 23 7.27 -2.77 -0.64
N LYS A 24 7.54 -1.63 0.01
CA LYS A 24 7.32 -1.44 1.44
C LYS A 24 5.91 -0.94 1.71
N PHE A 25 5.20 -1.63 2.60
CA PHE A 25 3.90 -1.24 3.10
C PHE A 25 4.06 -0.87 4.57
N LYS A 26 3.93 0.41 4.89
CA LYS A 26 3.98 0.89 6.26
C LYS A 26 2.59 0.74 6.88
N GLY A 27 2.51 0.05 8.01
CA GLY A 27 1.29 -0.10 8.78
C GLY A 27 0.83 1.21 9.45
N PRO A 28 -0.22 1.17 10.26
CA PRO A 28 -0.95 -0.03 10.70
C PRO A 28 -1.75 -0.68 9.55
N PHE A 29 -1.86 -2.02 9.57
CA PHE A 29 -2.60 -2.79 8.56
C PHE A 29 -4.10 -2.96 8.88
N THR A 30 -4.60 -2.13 9.80
CA THR A 30 -6.03 -2.02 10.15
C THR A 30 -6.83 -1.30 9.09
N ASP A 31 -6.16 -0.48 8.27
CA ASP A 31 -6.75 0.31 7.19
C ASP A 31 -6.07 0.01 5.85
N VAL A 32 -6.63 0.58 4.78
CA VAL A 32 -6.06 0.44 3.44
C VAL A 32 -4.71 1.16 3.39
N VAL A 33 -3.64 0.41 3.16
CA VAL A 33 -2.29 0.95 2.99
C VAL A 33 -1.97 1.07 1.50
N THR A 34 -1.55 2.24 1.04
CA THR A 34 -1.21 2.47 -0.37
C THR A 34 0.28 2.71 -0.53
N THR A 35 0.90 1.93 -1.41
CA THR A 35 2.30 2.11 -1.85
C THR A 35 2.32 2.35 -3.34
N ASN A 36 3.16 3.28 -3.79
CA ASN A 36 3.30 3.62 -5.20
C ASN A 36 4.49 2.88 -5.82
N LEU A 37 4.27 2.27 -6.97
CA LEU A 37 5.29 1.68 -7.83
C LEU A 37 5.37 2.51 -9.12
N LYS A 38 6.50 3.17 -9.35
CA LYS A 38 6.73 3.92 -10.58
C LYS A 38 7.35 3.01 -11.62
N LEU A 39 6.78 3.03 -12.83
CA LEU A 39 7.25 2.32 -13.99
C LEU A 39 7.68 3.35 -15.03
N ARG A 40 8.98 3.46 -15.29
CA ARG A 40 9.53 4.38 -16.29
C ARG A 40 9.93 3.59 -17.53
N ASN A 41 9.52 4.08 -18.70
CA ASN A 41 9.93 3.54 -19.99
C ASN A 41 11.10 4.36 -20.56
N PRO A 42 12.35 3.88 -20.48
CA PRO A 42 13.50 4.56 -21.09
C PRO A 42 13.63 4.27 -22.60
N SER A 43 12.80 3.39 -23.17
CA SER A 43 12.90 2.99 -24.58
C SER A 43 12.16 3.94 -25.51
N ASP A 44 12.47 3.85 -26.80
CA ASP A 44 11.82 4.61 -27.87
C ASP A 44 10.54 3.95 -28.40
N ARG A 45 10.10 2.85 -27.77
CA ARG A 45 8.92 2.06 -28.18
C ARG A 45 7.89 2.04 -27.07
N LYS A 46 6.61 1.91 -27.43
CA LYS A 46 5.53 1.69 -26.47
C LYS A 46 5.73 0.33 -25.80
N VAL A 47 5.57 0.30 -24.48
CA VAL A 47 5.70 -0.93 -23.69
C VAL A 47 4.40 -1.19 -22.95
N CYS A 48 3.82 -2.36 -23.17
CA CYS A 48 2.68 -2.84 -22.40
C CYS A 48 3.17 -3.41 -21.07
N PHE A 49 2.46 -3.15 -19.99
CA PHE A 49 2.72 -3.75 -18.68
C PHE A 49 1.47 -4.41 -18.11
N LYS A 50 1.68 -5.44 -17.31
CA LYS A 50 0.67 -6.16 -16.55
C LYS A 50 1.22 -6.54 -15.18
N VAL A 51 0.54 -6.10 -14.14
CA VAL A 51 0.90 -6.38 -12.76
C VAL A 51 0.15 -7.63 -12.28
N LYS A 52 0.89 -8.63 -11.83
CA LYS A 52 0.40 -9.87 -11.23
C LYS A 52 0.87 -9.94 -9.78
N THR A 53 0.08 -10.57 -8.91
CA THR A 53 0.43 -10.77 -7.50
C THR A 53 0.07 -12.17 -7.05
N THR A 54 0.80 -12.70 -6.06
CA THR A 54 0.48 -13.98 -5.44
C THR A 54 -0.74 -13.92 -4.50
N ALA A 55 -1.22 -12.71 -4.17
CA ALA A 55 -2.34 -12.52 -3.24
C ALA A 55 -3.39 -11.53 -3.77
N PRO A 56 -4.05 -11.81 -4.91
CA PRO A 56 -4.98 -10.86 -5.55
C PRO A 56 -6.19 -10.48 -4.68
N ARG A 57 -6.54 -11.29 -3.68
CA ARG A 57 -7.60 -10.96 -2.71
C ARG A 57 -7.20 -9.87 -1.71
N ARG A 58 -5.91 -9.74 -1.40
CA ARG A 58 -5.40 -8.77 -0.41
C ARG A 58 -4.95 -7.45 -1.04
N TYR A 59 -4.75 -7.40 -2.34
CA TYR A 59 -4.22 -6.22 -3.02
C TYR A 59 -5.15 -5.74 -4.12
N CYS A 60 -5.41 -4.44 -4.14
CA CYS A 60 -5.97 -3.73 -5.28
C CYS A 60 -4.85 -2.97 -5.98
N VAL A 61 -4.69 -3.15 -7.28
CA VAL A 61 -3.65 -2.48 -8.08
C VAL A 61 -4.31 -1.59 -9.11
N ARG A 62 -3.92 -0.32 -9.17
CA ARG A 62 -4.40 0.62 -10.19
C ARG A 62 -3.28 1.53 -10.74
N PRO A 63 -3.13 1.61 -12.06
CA PRO A 63 -3.64 0.68 -13.08
C PRO A 63 -3.05 -0.74 -12.93
N ASN A 64 -3.83 -1.79 -13.19
CA ASN A 64 -3.34 -3.18 -13.14
C ASN A 64 -2.60 -3.59 -14.44
N SER A 65 -2.96 -2.95 -15.55
CA SER A 65 -2.36 -3.12 -16.87
C SER A 65 -2.46 -1.79 -17.62
N GLY A 66 -1.65 -1.65 -18.66
CA GLY A 66 -1.69 -0.49 -19.53
C GLY A 66 -0.52 -0.44 -20.48
N ILE A 67 -0.40 0.69 -21.18
CA ILE A 67 0.67 0.98 -22.12
C ILE A 67 1.41 2.20 -21.61
N ILE A 68 2.74 2.16 -21.67
CA ILE A 68 3.61 3.29 -21.34
C ILE A 68 4.27 3.75 -22.63
N ASP A 69 4.02 5.00 -23.01
CA ASP A 69 4.67 5.60 -24.18
C ASP A 69 6.18 5.79 -23.95
N PRO A 70 6.96 5.95 -25.04
CA PRO A 70 8.39 6.22 -24.95
C PRO A 70 8.73 7.40 -24.04
N GLY A 71 9.71 7.23 -23.16
CA GLY A 71 10.17 8.26 -22.24
C GLY A 71 9.22 8.59 -21.08
N LEU A 72 8.00 8.05 -21.05
CA LEU A 72 7.02 8.34 -20.01
C LEU A 72 7.20 7.48 -18.75
N THR A 73 6.62 7.97 -17.65
CA THR A 73 6.55 7.26 -16.38
C THR A 73 5.11 7.13 -15.94
N VAL A 74 4.70 5.93 -15.56
CA VAL A 74 3.38 5.64 -15.00
C VAL A 74 3.54 5.29 -13.53
N THR A 75 2.66 5.84 -12.69
CA THR A 75 2.59 5.47 -11.27
C THR A 75 1.48 4.46 -11.06
N VAL A 76 1.83 3.29 -10.57
CA VAL A 76 0.92 2.22 -10.17
C VAL A 76 0.72 2.28 -8.66
N SER A 77 -0.50 2.54 -8.24
CA SER A 77 -0.89 2.50 -6.84
C SER A 77 -1.29 1.08 -6.43
N VAL A 78 -0.54 0.53 -5.48
CA VAL A 78 -0.78 -0.78 -4.88
C VAL A 78 -1.41 -0.55 -3.51
N MET A 79 -2.70 -0.85 -3.40
CA MET A 79 -3.51 -0.70 -2.19
C MET A 79 -3.67 -2.06 -1.51
N LEU A 80 -2.99 -2.25 -0.40
CA LEU A 80 -3.16 -3.39 0.49
C LEU A 80 -4.45 -3.21 1.30
N GLN A 81 -5.34 -4.20 1.23
CA GLN A 81 -6.57 -4.24 2.02
C GLN A 81 -6.25 -4.54 3.50
N PRO A 82 -7.08 -4.05 4.43
CA PRO A 82 -6.96 -4.36 5.85
C PRO A 82 -6.95 -5.87 6.10
N PHE A 83 -6.03 -6.32 6.94
CA PHE A 83 -5.97 -7.73 7.37
C PHE A 83 -5.33 -7.85 8.74
N ASP A 84 -5.61 -8.96 9.42
CA ASP A 84 -5.01 -9.28 10.70
C ASP A 84 -3.54 -9.66 10.47
N TYR A 85 -2.65 -8.70 10.73
CA TYR A 85 -1.21 -8.89 10.57
C TYR A 85 -0.64 -9.70 11.74
N ASP A 86 -0.21 -10.91 11.46
CA ASP A 86 0.56 -11.73 12.41
C ASP A 86 2.07 -11.61 12.11
N PRO A 87 2.90 -11.09 13.04
CA PRO A 87 4.35 -11.00 12.87
C PRO A 87 5.04 -12.37 12.73
N ASN A 88 4.43 -13.46 13.20
CA ASN A 88 4.92 -14.82 12.98
C ASN A 88 4.62 -15.32 11.57
N GLU A 89 3.57 -14.77 10.93
CA GLU A 89 3.25 -15.08 9.55
C GLU A 89 4.21 -14.33 8.62
N LYS A 90 5.23 -15.04 8.15
CA LYS A 90 6.14 -14.56 7.09
C LYS A 90 5.36 -14.46 5.78
N SER A 91 4.55 -13.41 5.64
CA SER A 91 3.79 -13.12 4.42
C SER A 91 4.77 -12.82 3.28
N LYS A 92 5.07 -13.83 2.46
CA LYS A 92 5.99 -13.75 1.31
C LYS A 92 5.26 -13.30 0.04
N HIS A 93 4.44 -12.26 0.12
CA HIS A 93 3.75 -11.79 -1.08
C HIS A 93 4.77 -11.28 -2.11
N LYS A 94 4.51 -11.63 -3.37
CA LYS A 94 5.33 -11.19 -4.49
C LYS A 94 4.45 -10.52 -5.52
N PHE A 95 4.96 -9.40 -6.04
CA PHE A 95 4.45 -8.77 -7.24
C PHE A 95 5.32 -9.17 -8.43
N MET A 96 4.70 -9.27 -9.58
CA MET A 96 5.37 -9.52 -10.84
C MET A 96 4.85 -8.51 -11.86
N VAL A 97 5.74 -7.66 -12.36
CA VAL A 97 5.46 -6.74 -13.45
C VAL A 97 5.94 -7.39 -14.73
N GLN A 98 4.98 -7.92 -15.48
CA GLN A 98 5.20 -8.50 -16.78
C GLN A 98 5.09 -7.41 -17.84
N THR A 99 6.03 -7.36 -18.77
CA THR A 99 6.11 -6.33 -19.80
C THR A 99 6.39 -6.95 -21.16
N ILE A 100 5.96 -6.26 -22.21
CA ILE A 100 6.19 -6.64 -23.60
C ILE A 100 6.18 -5.38 -24.46
N PHE A 101 7.01 -5.35 -25.51
CA PHE A 101 6.91 -4.29 -26.50
C PHE A 101 5.55 -4.32 -27.21
N ALA A 102 4.88 -3.18 -27.23
CA ALA A 102 3.64 -3.05 -27.98
C ALA A 102 3.92 -3.20 -29.48
N PRO A 103 3.17 -4.05 -30.21
CA PRO A 103 3.21 -4.03 -31.66
C PRO A 103 2.71 -2.68 -32.20
N PRO A 104 3.16 -2.26 -33.40
CA PRO A 104 2.78 -0.98 -33.99
C PRO A 104 1.27 -0.83 -34.22
N ASN A 105 0.54 -1.94 -34.35
CA ASN A 105 -0.89 -1.97 -34.66
C ASN A 105 -1.76 -2.28 -33.42
N ILE A 106 -1.38 -1.78 -32.24
CA ILE A 106 -2.05 -2.16 -30.99
C ILE A 106 -3.51 -1.72 -30.97
N SER A 107 -4.39 -2.66 -31.31
CA SER A 107 -5.85 -2.45 -31.33
C SER A 107 -6.50 -3.11 -30.12
N ASP A 108 -5.91 -4.22 -29.65
CA ASP A 108 -6.41 -5.05 -28.56
C ASP A 108 -5.25 -5.49 -27.65
N MET A 109 -5.30 -5.11 -26.38
CA MET A 109 -4.27 -5.50 -25.40
C MET A 109 -4.31 -7.00 -25.06
N GLU A 110 -5.48 -7.64 -25.06
CA GLU A 110 -5.58 -9.09 -24.82
C GLU A 110 -4.95 -9.89 -25.95
N ALA A 111 -5.12 -9.47 -27.20
CA ALA A 111 -4.49 -10.11 -28.36
C ALA A 111 -2.96 -10.10 -28.21
N VAL A 112 -2.38 -8.96 -27.80
CA VAL A 112 -0.93 -8.86 -27.55
C VAL A 112 -0.46 -9.90 -26.55
N TRP A 113 -1.18 -10.12 -25.44
CA TRP A 113 -0.79 -11.12 -24.44
C TRP A 113 -1.01 -12.57 -24.89
N LYS A 114 -1.93 -12.83 -25.83
CA LYS A 114 -2.19 -14.17 -26.38
C LYS A 114 -1.19 -14.56 -27.46
N GLU A 115 -0.80 -13.59 -28.30
CA GLU A 115 0.14 -13.80 -29.41
C GLU A 115 1.62 -13.66 -28.97
N ALA A 116 1.86 -13.02 -27.83
CA ALA A 116 3.18 -12.87 -27.24
C ALA A 116 3.90 -14.21 -27.06
N LYS A 117 5.11 -14.31 -27.60
CA LYS A 117 5.98 -15.45 -27.33
C LYS A 117 6.56 -15.33 -25.91
N PRO A 118 6.80 -16.45 -25.21
CA PRO A 118 7.42 -16.43 -23.89
C PRO A 118 8.81 -15.78 -23.88
N ASP A 119 9.51 -15.78 -25.02
CA ASP A 119 10.81 -15.14 -25.20
C ASP A 119 10.76 -13.60 -25.32
N GLU A 120 9.59 -13.05 -25.69
CA GLU A 120 9.35 -11.60 -25.80
C GLU A 120 8.80 -11.02 -24.48
N LEU A 121 8.35 -11.88 -23.57
CA LEU A 121 7.86 -11.49 -22.26
C LEU A 121 9.01 -11.22 -21.30
N MET A 122 9.00 -10.03 -20.72
CA MET A 122 9.97 -9.61 -19.73
C MET A 122 9.25 -9.56 -18.37
N ASP A 123 9.81 -10.22 -17.35
CA ASP A 123 9.19 -10.31 -16.02
C ASP A 123 10.12 -9.70 -14.97
N SER A 124 9.65 -8.70 -14.22
CA SER A 124 10.32 -8.21 -13.00
C SER A 124 9.54 -8.63 -11.76
N LYS A 125 10.23 -9.17 -10.76
CA LYS A 125 9.63 -9.66 -9.51
C LYS A 125 10.01 -8.74 -8.36
N LEU A 126 9.01 -8.26 -7.63
CA LEU A 126 9.18 -7.46 -6.42
C LEU A 126 8.70 -8.24 -5.21
N ARG A 127 9.40 -8.09 -4.08
CA ARG A 127 8.97 -8.63 -2.79
C ARG A 127 8.15 -7.60 -2.05
N CYS A 128 7.13 -8.03 -1.31
CA CYS A 128 6.44 -7.16 -0.37
C CYS A 128 7.15 -7.20 0.97
N VAL A 129 7.38 -6.03 1.55
CA VAL A 129 7.91 -5.88 2.89
C VAL A 129 6.87 -5.13 3.72
N PHE A 130 6.47 -5.70 4.83
CA PHE A 130 5.53 -5.09 5.77
C PHE A 130 6.33 -4.49 6.91
N GLU A 131 6.22 -3.18 7.09
CA GLU A 131 6.89 -2.43 8.16
C GLU A 131 5.80 -1.90 9.10
N MET A 132 5.81 -2.30 10.37
CA MET A 132 4.96 -1.64 11.37
C MET A 132 5.59 -0.28 11.75
N PRO A 133 4.81 0.80 11.87
CA PRO A 133 5.34 2.07 12.33
C PRO A 133 5.79 1.90 13.77
N ASN A 134 7.09 1.99 14.01
CA ASN A 134 7.59 2.17 15.36
C ASN A 134 7.27 3.59 15.80
N GLU A 135 6.85 3.77 17.04
CA GLU A 135 6.43 5.06 17.63
C GLU A 135 7.52 6.15 17.58
N ASN A 136 8.75 5.77 17.19
CA ASN A 136 9.93 6.61 17.11
C ASN A 136 10.14 7.35 15.76
N ASP A 137 9.34 7.09 14.71
CA ASP A 137 9.51 7.71 13.36
C ASP A 137 8.76 9.05 13.20
N LYS A 138 8.34 9.70 14.31
CA LYS A 138 7.65 11.00 14.30
C LYS A 138 8.57 12.23 14.25
N LEU A 139 9.86 12.06 13.96
CA LEU A 139 10.83 13.15 13.92
C LEU A 139 11.69 13.04 12.66
N ASN A 140 11.20 13.50 11.50
CA ASN A 140 12.11 14.05 10.48
C ASN A 140 11.51 14.81 9.28
N ASP A 141 10.25 15.26 9.29
CA ASP A 141 9.81 16.24 8.28
C ASP A 141 9.27 17.50 8.96
N MET A 142 10.20 18.33 9.43
CA MET A 142 9.98 19.75 9.72
C MET A 142 11.34 20.43 9.84
N GLU A 143 11.77 21.05 8.74
CA GLU A 143 12.94 21.94 8.67
C GLU A 143 12.84 23.09 9.71
N PRO A 144 13.95 23.45 10.38
CA PRO A 144 13.96 24.42 11.47
C PRO A 144 14.15 25.85 10.95
N SER A 145 13.06 26.63 10.89
CA SER A 145 13.15 28.08 10.69
C SER A 145 12.94 28.85 12.00
N LYS A 146 14.09 29.13 12.63
CA LYS A 146 14.50 30.27 13.48
C LYS A 146 13.43 31.22 14.07
N ALA A 147 13.45 31.29 15.41
CA ALA A 147 13.44 32.45 16.32
C ALA A 147 12.29 33.49 16.20
N VAL A 148 11.64 33.98 17.27
CA VAL A 148 12.18 34.63 18.49
C VAL A 148 11.18 34.52 19.66
N PRO A 149 11.64 34.45 20.93
CA PRO A 149 10.81 34.27 22.13
C PRO A 149 10.49 35.59 22.87
N LEU A 150 9.32 35.71 23.50
CA LEU A 150 9.05 36.77 24.48
C LEU A 150 8.17 36.30 25.66
N ASN A 151 8.82 36.30 26.83
CA ASN A 151 8.37 36.68 28.18
C ASN A 151 7.24 35.95 28.93
N ALA A 152 7.70 35.08 29.84
CA ALA A 152 7.56 35.12 31.30
C ALA A 152 6.45 35.99 31.94
N SER A 153 5.68 35.36 32.84
CA SER A 153 5.39 35.89 34.17
C SER A 153 5.15 34.74 35.16
N LYS A 154 5.82 34.82 36.30
CA LYS A 154 5.77 33.90 37.47
C LYS A 154 4.64 34.31 38.41
N GLN A 155 4.01 33.33 39.09
CA GLN A 155 3.51 33.36 40.48
C GLN A 155 2.90 31.99 40.78
N ASP A 156 3.48 31.12 41.60
CA ASP A 156 3.49 31.08 43.08
C ASP A 156 2.12 30.78 43.71
N GLY A 157 1.99 29.63 44.40
CA GLY A 157 0.88 29.32 45.31
C GLY A 157 -0.06 28.15 44.91
N PRO A 158 -0.72 27.47 45.87
CA PRO A 158 -0.60 26.03 46.06
C PRO A 158 -1.75 25.16 45.51
N MET A 159 -1.39 23.89 45.26
CA MET A 159 -2.22 22.76 44.85
C MET A 159 -3.58 22.65 45.58
N PRO A 160 -4.71 22.56 44.86
CA PRO A 160 -5.94 22.00 45.40
C PRO A 160 -6.02 20.50 45.11
N LYS A 161 -6.41 19.76 46.15
CA LYS A 161 -6.68 18.32 46.18
C LYS A 161 -7.66 17.90 45.05
N PRO A 162 -7.60 16.65 44.57
CA PRO A 162 -8.58 16.17 43.61
C PRO A 162 -9.93 16.04 44.32
N HIS A 163 -10.82 17.00 44.10
CA HIS A 163 -12.24 16.78 44.37
C HIS A 163 -12.76 15.81 43.31
N SER A 164 -12.90 14.56 43.71
CA SER A 164 -13.69 13.55 43.00
C SER A 164 -15.11 14.08 42.85
N VAL A 165 -15.45 14.57 41.67
CA VAL A 165 -16.83 14.74 41.26
C VAL A 165 -17.37 13.31 41.11
N SER A 166 -17.95 12.80 42.20
CA SER A 166 -18.66 11.52 42.16
C SER A 166 -19.91 11.74 41.34
N LEU A 167 -19.81 11.52 40.02
CA LEU A 167 -20.99 11.15 39.26
C LEU A 167 -21.61 9.94 39.96
N ASN A 168 -22.93 9.95 40.13
CA ASN A 168 -23.62 8.86 40.82
C ASN A 168 -23.14 7.53 40.24
N ASP A 169 -22.71 6.59 41.08
CA ASP A 169 -22.17 5.26 40.68
C ASP A 169 -23.03 4.56 39.60
N THR A 170 -24.32 4.89 39.57
CA THR A 170 -25.31 4.42 38.60
C THR A 170 -25.17 5.05 37.20
N GLU A 171 -24.87 6.35 37.10
CA GLU A 171 -24.63 7.05 35.82
C GLU A 171 -23.31 6.63 35.20
N THR A 172 -22.24 6.52 35.99
CA THR A 172 -20.94 6.04 35.52
C THR A 172 -21.03 4.60 35.00
N ARG A 173 -21.81 3.74 35.66
CA ARG A 173 -22.06 2.36 35.20
C ARG A 173 -22.85 2.32 33.90
N LYS A 174 -23.89 3.15 33.76
CA LYS A 174 -24.66 3.28 32.51
C LYS A 174 -23.80 3.80 31.34
N LEU A 175 -22.98 4.82 31.60
CA LEU A 175 -22.05 5.36 30.60
C LEU A 175 -21.02 4.33 30.16
N MET A 176 -20.50 3.49 31.06
CA MET A 176 -19.58 2.41 30.69
C MET A 176 -20.26 1.33 29.83
N GLU A 177 -21.48 0.92 30.18
CA GLU A 177 -22.25 -0.04 29.38
C GLU A 177 -22.57 0.50 27.98
N GLU A 178 -22.94 1.78 27.90
CA GLU A 178 -23.19 2.45 26.63
C GLU A 178 -21.90 2.58 25.81
N CYS A 179 -20.77 2.96 26.43
CA CYS A 179 -19.49 3.06 25.74
C CYS A 179 -19.03 1.70 25.20
N LYS A 180 -19.29 0.61 25.94
CA LYS A 180 -19.03 -0.76 25.50
C LYS A 180 -19.93 -1.17 24.33
N ARG A 181 -21.21 -0.79 24.36
CA ARG A 181 -22.16 -1.04 23.26
C ARG A 181 -21.74 -0.29 21.99
N LEU A 182 -21.43 1.01 22.12
CA LEU A 182 -20.96 1.85 21.01
C LEU A 182 -19.65 1.33 20.42
N GLN A 183 -18.70 0.88 21.24
CA GLN A 183 -17.48 0.22 20.74
C GLN A 183 -17.80 -1.02 19.90
N GLY A 184 -18.76 -1.85 20.32
CA GLY A 184 -19.23 -2.99 19.54
C GLY A 184 -19.87 -2.59 18.20
N GLU A 185 -20.69 -1.55 18.18
CA GLU A 185 -21.29 -1.02 16.96
C GLU A 185 -20.26 -0.43 16.00
N VAL A 186 -19.28 0.32 16.51
CA VAL A 186 -18.16 0.85 15.72
C VAL A 186 -17.36 -0.29 15.09
N MET A 187 -17.11 -1.37 15.84
CA MET A 187 -16.41 -2.54 15.33
C MET A 187 -17.21 -3.22 14.21
N LYS A 188 -18.53 -3.39 14.38
CA LYS A 188 -19.42 -3.98 13.38
C LYS A 188 -19.52 -3.11 12.11
N LEU A 189 -19.70 -1.80 12.26
CA LEU A 189 -19.77 -0.86 11.14
C LEU A 189 -18.44 -0.77 10.38
N SER A 190 -17.31 -0.93 11.08
CA SER A 190 -15.99 -1.02 10.47
C SER A 190 -15.86 -2.28 9.62
N GLU A 191 -16.34 -3.43 10.11
CA GLU A 191 -16.37 -4.68 9.33
C GLU A 191 -17.28 -4.60 8.10
N GLU A 192 -18.47 -4.02 8.25
CA GLU A 192 -19.39 -3.81 7.12
C GLU A 192 -18.79 -2.84 6.09
N ASN A 193 -18.17 -1.75 6.53
CA ASN A 193 -17.44 -0.85 5.63
C ASN A 193 -16.27 -1.55 4.93
N ARG A 194 -15.53 -2.40 5.64
CA ARG A 194 -14.48 -3.23 5.04
C ARG A 194 -15.07 -4.16 3.98
N TYR A 195 -16.19 -4.80 4.26
CA TYR A 195 -16.89 -5.68 3.32
C TYR A 195 -17.38 -4.91 2.08
N LEU A 196 -18.01 -3.75 2.27
CA LEU A 196 -18.49 -2.90 1.18
C LEU A 196 -17.33 -2.35 0.33
N ARG A 197 -16.19 -1.99 0.94
CA ARG A 197 -14.98 -1.58 0.22
C ARG A 197 -14.41 -2.73 -0.60
N CYS A 198 -14.35 -3.93 -0.03
CA CYS A 198 -13.97 -5.15 -0.76
C CYS A 198 -14.91 -5.42 -1.93
N LEU A 199 -16.22 -5.30 -1.74
CA LEU A 199 -17.21 -5.46 -2.79
C LEU A 199 -17.04 -4.41 -3.89
N HIS A 200 -16.88 -3.14 -3.51
CA HIS A 200 -16.70 -2.04 -4.45
C HIS A 200 -15.41 -2.20 -5.26
N ILE A 201 -14.33 -2.63 -4.64
CA ILE A 201 -13.06 -2.93 -5.31
C ILE A 201 -13.23 -4.11 -6.27
N PHE A 202 -13.95 -5.16 -5.86
CA PHE A 202 -14.24 -6.31 -6.70
C PHE A 202 -15.09 -5.91 -7.91
N PHE A 203 -16.17 -5.15 -7.71
CA PHE A 203 -17.03 -4.63 -8.78
C PHE A 203 -16.27 -3.73 -9.75
N LEU A 204 -15.46 -2.80 -9.25
CA LEU A 204 -14.63 -1.96 -10.10
C LEU A 204 -13.55 -2.74 -10.86
N SER A 205 -13.06 -3.85 -10.30
CA SER A 205 -12.12 -4.73 -11.00
C SER A 205 -12.81 -5.52 -12.11
N ARG A 206 -14.12 -5.79 -11.97
CA ARG A 206 -14.92 -6.52 -12.96
C ARG A 206 -15.53 -5.66 -14.05
N MET A 207 -15.69 -4.35 -13.82
CA MET A 207 -16.20 -3.37 -14.80
C MET A 207 -15.14 -2.86 -15.80
N LYS A 208 -13.86 -3.17 -15.60
CA LYS A 208 -12.74 -2.73 -16.47
C LYS A 208 -12.09 -3.88 -17.25
N ALA A 209 -12.70 -5.07 -17.21
CA ALA A 209 -12.39 -6.20 -18.08
C ALA A 209 -13.55 -6.34 -19.07
#